data_AF-A0A011PS83-F1
#
_entry.id   AF-A0A011PS83-F1
#
_cell.length_a   1.000
_cell.length_b   1.000
_cell.length_c   1.000
_cell.angle_alpha   90.00
_cell.angle_beta   90.00
_cell.angle_gamma   90.00
#
_symmetry.space_group_name_H-M   'P 1'
#
loop_
_entity.id
_entity.type
_entity.pdbx_description
1 polymer ?
#
loop_
_entity_poly.entity_id
_entity_poly.type
_entity_poly.pdbx_seq_one_letter_code
_entity_poly.pdbx_strand_id
1 'polypeptide(L)'
;MRQLRRLRQIRKIAGLLTALSLLVVLLSAWLRLDAAGLGCADWPACYAQLLSSEPTAQTFGPLRLLHRAAASLALLLACYLAWLCWRRPSLPSPAGPASVLVMLVLALAVLGLWSSDPRLVLVAFLNILGGLGLVSFSWRVVLASTPGEMVPGAQCGHCGHAEDREHSPRSPIWRSLVLRLGAAALSLTMILGALIGARYEALACRSLPDCAGHWWPTAAGWAVLQEFAVLASPPPTGEAGGLSLHLLHRWGALLTLVLLGSAGWQALADVATRKAAAAMLLLLTAQVSLGVLTVISGLTLWLAVAHAGCAAVLLATLVSLLRR
;
A
#
# COMPACT_ATOMS: atom_id res chain seq x y z
N MET A 1 17.10 26.50 -16.57
CA MET A 1 15.85 27.04 -15.98
C MET A 1 14.55 26.32 -16.40
N ARG A 2 14.27 26.12 -17.70
CA ARG A 2 13.01 25.48 -18.16
C ARG A 2 12.82 24.04 -17.64
N GLN A 3 13.89 23.22 -17.62
CA GLN A 3 13.84 21.86 -17.06
C GLN A 3 13.56 21.83 -15.55
N LEU A 4 14.20 22.71 -14.77
CA LEU A 4 13.94 22.80 -13.31
C LEU A 4 12.49 23.21 -13.02
N ARG A 5 11.92 24.14 -13.80
CA ARG A 5 10.49 24.50 -13.70
C ARG A 5 9.60 23.29 -14.01
N ARG A 6 9.92 22.53 -15.06
CA ARG A 6 9.21 21.31 -15.45
C ARG A 6 9.29 20.22 -14.37
N LEU A 7 10.45 19.99 -13.77
CA LEU A 7 10.61 19.04 -12.65
C LEU A 7 9.81 19.45 -11.42
N ARG A 8 9.82 20.74 -11.07
CA ARG A 8 8.97 21.26 -9.98
C ARG A 8 7.48 21.07 -10.28
N GLN A 9 7.06 21.25 -11.53
CA GLN A 9 5.68 21.01 -11.96
C GLN A 9 5.32 19.51 -11.88
N ILE A 10 6.17 18.63 -12.42
CA ILE A 10 6.02 17.16 -12.31
C ILE A 10 5.89 16.74 -10.85
N ARG A 11 6.76 17.25 -9.97
CA ARG A 11 6.71 16.95 -8.54
C ARG A 11 5.40 17.36 -7.88
N LYS A 12 4.89 18.55 -8.21
CA LYS A 12 3.60 19.04 -7.68
C LYS A 12 2.44 18.16 -8.15
N ILE A 13 2.39 17.83 -9.44
CA ILE A 13 1.34 16.99 -10.02
C ILE A 13 1.43 15.57 -9.45
N ALA A 14 2.63 15.00 -9.36
CA ALA A 14 2.84 13.68 -8.78
C ALA A 14 2.41 13.64 -7.31
N GLY A 15 2.69 14.68 -6.52
CA GLY A 15 2.23 14.78 -5.13
C GLY A 15 0.71 14.84 -5.01
N LEU A 16 0.05 15.63 -5.86
CA LEU A 16 -1.41 15.65 -5.96
C LEU A 16 -1.96 14.26 -6.35
N LEU A 17 -1.31 13.59 -7.30
CA LEU A 17 -1.70 12.26 -7.76
C LEU A 17 -1.50 11.19 -6.70
N THR A 18 -0.49 11.30 -5.83
CA THR A 18 -0.32 10.44 -4.65
C THR A 18 -1.46 10.63 -3.66
N ALA A 19 -1.84 11.88 -3.36
CA ALA A 19 -2.99 12.16 -2.49
C ALA A 19 -4.30 11.64 -3.07
N LEU A 20 -4.51 11.82 -4.39
CA LEU A 20 -5.67 11.30 -5.09
C LEU A 20 -5.70 9.76 -5.13
N SER A 21 -4.54 9.13 -5.32
CA SER A 21 -4.41 7.67 -5.27
C SER A 21 -4.71 7.11 -3.88
N LEU A 22 -4.28 7.81 -2.82
CA LEU A 22 -4.64 7.45 -1.45
C LEU A 22 -6.15 7.57 -1.21
N LEU A 23 -6.78 8.63 -1.72
CA LEU A 23 -8.24 8.78 -1.66
C LEU A 23 -8.96 7.63 -2.38
N VAL A 24 -8.50 7.24 -3.58
CA VAL A 24 -9.05 6.09 -4.32
C VAL A 24 -8.91 4.80 -3.50
N VAL A 25 -7.75 4.55 -2.89
CA VAL A 25 -7.53 3.37 -2.03
C VAL A 25 -8.46 3.36 -0.82
N LEU A 26 -8.62 4.50 -0.14
CA LEU A 26 -9.50 4.62 1.03
C LEU A 26 -10.97 4.39 0.67
N LEU A 27 -11.45 5.03 -0.41
CA LEU A 27 -12.81 4.83 -0.90
C LEU A 27 -13.05 3.39 -1.38
N SER A 28 -12.08 2.78 -2.04
CA SER A 28 -12.14 1.38 -2.47
C SER A 28 -12.20 0.43 -1.27
N ALA A 29 -11.38 0.67 -0.24
CA ALA A 29 -11.39 -0.10 0.99
C ALA A 29 -12.74 0.04 1.72
N TRP A 30 -13.25 1.27 1.84
CA TRP A 30 -14.57 1.54 2.41
C TRP A 30 -15.67 0.76 1.69
N LEU A 31 -15.82 0.95 0.37
CA LEU A 31 -16.87 0.31 -0.43
C LEU A 31 -16.81 -1.22 -0.34
N ARG A 32 -15.61 -1.80 -0.30
CA ARG A 32 -15.43 -3.26 -0.20
C ARG A 32 -15.81 -3.80 1.17
N LEU A 33 -15.32 -3.16 2.24
CA LEU A 33 -15.55 -3.62 3.61
C LEU A 33 -17.00 -3.38 4.06
N ASP A 34 -17.62 -2.28 3.59
CA ASP A 34 -19.04 -1.96 3.78
C ASP A 34 -19.94 -2.96 3.04
N ALA A 35 -19.62 -3.26 1.77
CA ALA A 35 -20.34 -4.28 1.00
C ALA A 35 -20.27 -5.65 1.69
N ALA A 36 -19.13 -6.01 2.26
CA ALA A 36 -18.99 -7.20 3.08
C ALA A 36 -19.42 -7.00 4.52
N GLY A 37 -20.46 -6.20 4.79
CA GLY A 37 -21.23 -6.26 6.02
C GLY A 37 -20.46 -6.05 7.33
N LEU A 38 -19.23 -5.54 7.31
CA LEU A 38 -18.44 -5.28 8.53
C LEU A 38 -19.05 -4.19 9.43
N GLY A 39 -20.10 -3.51 8.94
CA GLY A 39 -20.96 -2.61 9.72
C GLY A 39 -22.33 -3.18 10.11
N CYS A 40 -22.66 -4.43 9.77
CA CYS A 40 -23.95 -5.06 10.07
C CYS A 40 -23.91 -5.80 11.42
N ALA A 41 -24.95 -5.64 12.24
CA ALA A 41 -25.08 -6.32 13.54
C ALA A 41 -25.18 -7.86 13.41
N ASP A 42 -25.76 -8.35 12.31
CA ASP A 42 -26.07 -9.76 12.07
C ASP A 42 -25.03 -10.47 11.19
N TRP A 43 -23.75 -10.09 11.28
CA TRP A 43 -22.68 -10.86 10.62
C TRP A 43 -22.58 -12.29 11.19
N PRO A 44 -22.51 -13.36 10.38
CA PRO A 44 -22.24 -13.42 8.92
C PRO A 44 -23.48 -13.50 8.02
N ALA A 45 -24.70 -13.47 8.58
CA ALA A 45 -25.93 -13.62 7.79
C ALA A 45 -26.09 -12.50 6.74
N CYS A 46 -25.67 -11.28 7.06
CA CYS A 46 -25.63 -10.15 6.12
C CYS A 46 -24.81 -10.45 4.85
N TYR A 47 -23.68 -11.16 4.96
CA TYR A 47 -22.87 -11.53 3.80
C TYR A 47 -23.44 -12.72 3.04
N ALA A 48 -24.05 -13.67 3.75
CA ALA A 48 -24.71 -14.82 3.13
C ALA A 48 -25.79 -14.35 2.16
N GLN A 49 -26.58 -13.34 2.55
CA GLN A 49 -27.60 -12.74 1.70
C GLN A 49 -26.98 -12.13 0.43
N LEU A 50 -25.90 -11.36 0.56
CA LEU A 50 -25.19 -10.76 -0.59
C LEU A 50 -24.62 -11.82 -1.55
N LEU A 51 -24.07 -12.90 -1.01
CA LEU A 51 -23.54 -14.01 -1.80
C LEU A 51 -24.65 -14.82 -2.47
N SER A 52 -25.84 -14.89 -1.87
CA SER A 52 -27.00 -15.61 -2.44
C SER A 52 -27.81 -14.78 -3.43
N SER A 53 -27.76 -13.44 -3.33
CA SER A 53 -28.43 -12.55 -4.27
C SER A 53 -27.71 -12.49 -5.61
N GLU A 54 -28.47 -12.37 -6.70
CA GLU A 54 -27.95 -11.88 -7.98
C GLU A 54 -27.24 -10.55 -7.75
N PRO A 55 -26.10 -10.26 -8.42
CA PRO A 55 -25.38 -9.00 -8.25
C PRO A 55 -26.33 -7.83 -8.47
N THR A 56 -26.79 -7.20 -7.38
CA THR A 56 -27.83 -6.17 -7.45
C THR A 56 -27.42 -5.09 -8.43
N ALA A 57 -28.37 -4.65 -9.27
CA ALA A 57 -28.21 -3.47 -10.12
C ALA A 57 -27.68 -2.32 -9.23
N GLN A 58 -26.48 -1.84 -9.57
CA GLN A 58 -25.67 -0.99 -8.72
C GLN A 58 -26.48 0.23 -8.24
N THR A 59 -26.83 0.27 -6.96
CA THR A 59 -27.32 1.52 -6.37
C THR A 59 -26.19 2.54 -6.45
N PHE A 60 -26.42 3.61 -7.20
CA PHE A 60 -25.47 4.69 -7.43
C PHE A 60 -25.33 5.55 -6.16
N GLY A 61 -24.72 4.99 -5.13
CA GLY A 61 -24.38 5.72 -3.91
C GLY A 61 -23.32 6.80 -4.18
N PRO A 62 -23.37 7.95 -3.48
CA PRO A 62 -22.47 9.08 -3.70
C PRO A 62 -20.98 8.69 -3.55
N LEU A 63 -20.65 7.76 -2.65
CA LEU A 63 -19.28 7.27 -2.46
C LEU A 63 -18.75 6.50 -3.67
N ARG A 64 -19.59 5.73 -4.37
CA ARG A 64 -19.21 4.99 -5.57
C ARG A 64 -18.96 5.95 -6.74
N LEU A 65 -19.79 7.00 -6.87
CA LEU A 65 -19.58 8.06 -7.84
C LEU A 65 -18.28 8.82 -7.54
N LEU A 66 -18.04 9.18 -6.27
CA LEU A 66 -16.82 9.85 -5.84
C LEU A 66 -15.58 9.01 -6.14
N HIS A 67 -15.61 7.70 -5.85
CA HIS A 67 -14.53 6.78 -6.19
C HIS A 67 -14.27 6.75 -7.71
N ARG A 68 -15.31 6.60 -8.53
CA ARG A 68 -15.19 6.61 -10.00
C ARG A 68 -14.60 7.92 -10.50
N ALA A 69 -15.11 9.06 -10.03
CA ALA A 69 -14.61 10.38 -10.40
C ALA A 69 -13.13 10.57 -10.01
N ALA A 70 -12.75 10.16 -8.80
CA ALA A 70 -11.37 10.21 -8.34
C ALA A 70 -10.44 9.32 -9.18
N ALA A 71 -10.87 8.09 -9.52
CA ALA A 71 -10.11 7.18 -10.37
C ALA A 71 -9.94 7.70 -11.81
N SER A 72 -11.01 8.25 -12.41
CA SER A 72 -10.94 8.87 -13.74
C SER A 72 -10.02 10.10 -13.75
N LEU A 73 -10.09 10.95 -12.72
CA LEU A 73 -9.18 12.08 -12.58
C LEU A 73 -7.72 11.61 -12.39
N ALA A 74 -7.50 10.54 -11.63
CA ALA A 74 -6.18 9.95 -11.45
C ALA A 74 -5.59 9.45 -12.78
N LEU A 75 -6.39 8.81 -13.63
CA LEU A 75 -5.97 8.39 -14.96
C LEU A 75 -5.56 9.58 -15.84
N LEU A 76 -6.40 10.62 -15.90
CA LEU A 76 -6.11 11.83 -16.69
C LEU A 76 -4.82 12.51 -16.23
N LEU A 77 -4.65 12.66 -14.91
CA LEU A 77 -3.44 13.22 -14.33
C LEU A 77 -2.21 12.34 -14.57
N ALA A 78 -2.34 11.01 -14.49
CA ALA A 78 -1.26 10.07 -14.78
C ALA A 78 -0.80 10.16 -16.25
N CYS A 79 -1.76 10.21 -17.20
CA CYS A 79 -1.46 10.41 -18.62
C CYS A 79 -0.78 11.75 -18.88
N TYR A 80 -1.28 12.83 -18.28
CA TYR A 80 -0.67 14.15 -18.40
C TYR A 80 0.75 14.20 -17.81
N LEU A 81 0.94 13.57 -16.64
CA LEU A 81 2.24 13.43 -15.99
C LEU A 81 3.23 12.63 -16.83
N ALA A 82 2.80 11.50 -17.41
CA ALA A 82 3.61 10.69 -18.30
C ALA A 82 4.00 11.47 -19.57
N TRP A 83 3.05 12.16 -20.20
CA TRP A 83 3.33 13.06 -21.33
C TRP A 83 4.35 14.14 -20.94
N LEU A 84 4.19 14.76 -19.77
CA LEU A 84 5.15 15.71 -19.22
C LEU A 84 6.51 15.09 -18.89
N CYS A 85 6.67 13.77 -18.77
CA CYS A 85 7.97 13.14 -18.60
C CYS A 85 8.62 12.77 -19.94
N TRP A 86 7.82 12.36 -20.92
CA TRP A 86 8.27 11.93 -22.24
C TRP A 86 8.47 13.07 -23.26
N ARG A 87 7.86 14.24 -23.05
CA ARG A 87 8.05 15.42 -23.91
C ARG A 87 9.55 15.77 -24.03
N ARG A 88 10.01 16.17 -25.22
CA ARG A 88 11.44 16.48 -25.47
C ARG A 88 11.90 17.77 -24.75
N PRO A 89 13.11 17.80 -24.15
CA PRO A 89 13.98 16.65 -23.86
C PRO A 89 13.33 15.76 -22.80
N SER A 90 13.40 14.45 -23.00
CA SER A 90 12.77 13.47 -22.09
C SER A 90 13.49 13.46 -20.73
N LEU A 91 12.73 13.13 -19.68
CA LEU A 91 13.21 13.01 -18.32
C LEU A 91 13.10 11.54 -17.89
N PRO A 92 14.11 10.69 -18.19
CA PRO A 92 13.98 9.24 -18.03
C PRO A 92 13.75 8.80 -16.59
N SER A 93 14.32 9.50 -15.62
CA SER A 93 14.18 9.18 -14.18
C SER A 93 12.72 9.17 -13.71
N PRO A 94 11.91 10.24 -13.91
CA PRO A 94 10.48 10.20 -13.61
C PRO A 94 9.61 9.50 -14.67
N ALA A 95 10.08 9.35 -15.91
CA ALA A 95 9.29 8.77 -17.01
C ALA A 95 8.93 7.29 -16.80
N GLY A 96 9.86 6.47 -16.33
CA GLY A 96 9.63 5.04 -16.09
C GLY A 96 8.48 4.79 -15.09
N PRO A 97 8.56 5.31 -13.85
CA PRO A 97 7.48 5.16 -12.88
C PRO A 97 6.16 5.78 -13.33
N ALA A 98 6.18 6.89 -14.08
CA ALA A 98 4.97 7.49 -14.64
C ALA A 98 4.28 6.60 -15.68
N SER A 99 5.05 5.92 -16.54
CA SER A 99 4.49 4.95 -17.50
C SER A 99 3.88 3.74 -16.79
N VAL A 100 4.55 3.22 -15.76
CA VAL A 100 4.01 2.11 -14.94
C VAL A 100 2.70 2.53 -14.27
N LEU A 101 2.61 3.78 -13.78
CA LEU A 101 1.40 4.30 -13.18
C LEU A 101 0.22 4.32 -14.16
N VAL A 102 0.43 4.78 -15.40
CA VAL A 102 -0.62 4.75 -16.44
C VAL A 102 -1.07 3.32 -16.73
N MET A 103 -0.11 2.40 -16.93
CA MET A 103 -0.41 0.98 -17.12
C MET A 103 -1.22 0.39 -15.96
N LEU A 104 -0.84 0.71 -14.73
CA LEU A 104 -1.50 0.19 -13.54
C LEU A 104 -2.93 0.73 -13.38
N VAL A 105 -3.17 2.02 -13.63
CA VAL A 105 -4.54 2.58 -13.60
C VAL A 105 -5.42 1.96 -14.67
N LEU A 106 -4.90 1.72 -15.88
CA LEU A 106 -5.64 1.04 -16.95
C LEU A 106 -5.96 -0.42 -16.58
N ALA A 107 -4.99 -1.15 -16.04
CA ALA A 107 -5.20 -2.52 -15.56
C ALA A 107 -6.26 -2.58 -14.45
N LEU A 108 -6.24 -1.63 -13.50
CA LEU A 108 -7.25 -1.50 -12.46
C LEU A 108 -8.63 -1.11 -13.00
N ALA A 109 -8.69 -0.28 -14.05
CA ALA A 109 -9.96 0.06 -14.71
C ALA A 109 -10.59 -1.17 -15.37
N VAL A 110 -9.79 -2.03 -15.99
CA VAL A 110 -10.23 -3.32 -16.56
C VAL A 110 -10.68 -4.27 -15.44
N LEU A 111 -9.88 -4.46 -14.38
CA LEU A 111 -10.27 -5.24 -13.20
C LEU A 111 -11.57 -4.73 -12.55
N GLY A 112 -11.81 -3.42 -12.62
CA GLY A 112 -13.01 -2.74 -12.13
C GLY A 112 -14.32 -3.26 -12.75
N LEU A 113 -14.28 -3.88 -13.93
CA LEU A 113 -15.45 -4.51 -14.56
C LEU A 113 -15.98 -5.71 -13.76
N TRP A 114 -15.10 -6.43 -13.07
CA TRP A 114 -15.43 -7.58 -12.23
C TRP A 114 -15.39 -7.29 -10.73
N SER A 115 -14.86 -6.12 -10.34
CA SER A 115 -14.71 -5.71 -8.94
C SER A 115 -16.04 -5.58 -8.17
N SER A 116 -17.19 -5.57 -8.85
CA SER A 116 -18.49 -5.55 -8.19
C SER A 116 -18.89 -6.89 -7.60
N ASP A 117 -18.29 -8.00 -8.05
CA ASP A 117 -18.59 -9.32 -7.52
C ASP A 117 -17.70 -9.63 -6.31
N PRO A 118 -18.24 -9.70 -5.08
CA PRO A 118 -17.47 -10.02 -3.87
C PRO A 118 -16.99 -11.49 -3.84
N ARG A 119 -17.48 -12.36 -4.74
CA ARG A 119 -17.06 -13.77 -4.80
C ARG A 119 -15.67 -13.95 -5.41
N LEU A 120 -15.22 -12.97 -6.19
CA LEU A 120 -13.97 -13.02 -6.96
C LEU A 120 -12.78 -12.55 -6.12
N VAL A 121 -12.28 -13.43 -5.24
CA VAL A 121 -11.15 -13.16 -4.34
C VAL A 121 -9.91 -12.63 -5.07
N LEU A 122 -9.54 -13.24 -6.20
CA LEU A 122 -8.39 -12.78 -6.99
C LEU A 122 -8.55 -11.34 -7.50
N VAL A 123 -9.75 -10.96 -7.94
CA VAL A 123 -10.03 -9.59 -8.42
C VAL A 123 -9.90 -8.61 -7.26
N ALA A 124 -10.49 -8.93 -6.11
CA ALA A 124 -10.38 -8.10 -4.91
C ALA A 124 -8.92 -7.95 -4.45
N PHE A 125 -8.16 -9.06 -4.43
CA PHE A 125 -6.75 -9.08 -4.06
C PHE A 125 -5.88 -8.23 -4.99
N LEU A 126 -6.00 -8.41 -6.31
CA LEU A 126 -5.27 -7.62 -7.31
C LEU A 126 -5.66 -6.14 -7.25
N ASN A 127 -6.93 -5.83 -6.96
CA ASN A 127 -7.36 -4.45 -6.78
C ASN A 127 -6.72 -3.78 -5.55
N ILE A 128 -6.60 -4.50 -4.42
CA ILE A 128 -5.91 -3.99 -3.22
C ILE A 128 -4.42 -3.74 -3.51
N LEU A 129 -3.73 -4.73 -4.09
CA LEU A 129 -2.31 -4.60 -4.41
C LEU A 129 -2.04 -3.51 -5.45
N GLY A 130 -2.88 -3.42 -6.49
CA GLY A 130 -2.77 -2.37 -7.48
C GLY A 130 -2.99 -0.99 -6.89
N GLY A 131 -3.95 -0.83 -5.96
CA GLY A 131 -4.15 0.41 -5.22
C GLY A 131 -2.92 0.84 -4.42
N LEU A 132 -2.29 -0.08 -3.68
CA LEU A 132 -1.00 0.16 -3.00
C LEU A 132 0.11 0.54 -4.00
N GLY A 133 0.10 -0.08 -5.18
CA GLY A 133 0.96 0.26 -6.29
C GLY A 133 0.77 1.70 -6.78
N LEU A 134 -0.48 2.18 -6.93
CA LEU A 134 -0.76 3.56 -7.36
C LEU A 134 -0.10 4.59 -6.42
N VAL A 135 -0.27 4.42 -5.11
CA VAL A 135 0.35 5.29 -4.09
C VAL A 135 1.87 5.21 -4.17
N SER A 136 2.42 4.00 -4.27
CA SER A 136 3.87 3.78 -4.31
C SER A 136 4.53 4.36 -5.56
N PHE A 137 3.99 4.09 -6.75
CA PHE A 137 4.56 4.55 -8.02
C PHE A 137 4.39 6.06 -8.23
N SER A 138 3.25 6.63 -7.84
CA SER A 138 3.07 8.09 -7.87
C SER A 138 4.08 8.78 -6.95
N TRP A 139 4.33 8.25 -5.75
CA TRP A 139 5.34 8.77 -4.85
C TRP A 139 6.77 8.60 -5.40
N ARG A 140 7.07 7.49 -6.09
CA ARG A 140 8.35 7.33 -6.80
C ARG A 140 8.57 8.41 -7.86
N VAL A 141 7.54 8.89 -8.54
CA VAL A 141 7.66 10.05 -9.46
C VAL A 141 7.98 11.33 -8.69
N VAL A 142 7.40 11.55 -7.50
CA VAL A 142 7.76 12.69 -6.62
C VAL A 142 9.24 12.66 -6.27
N LEU A 143 9.73 11.49 -5.85
CA LEU A 143 11.14 11.30 -5.51
C LEU A 143 12.03 11.55 -6.74
N ALA A 144 11.74 10.91 -7.87
CA ALA A 144 12.51 11.03 -9.12
C ALA A 144 12.52 12.45 -9.73
N SER A 145 11.59 13.31 -9.32
CA SER A 145 11.51 14.71 -9.77
C SER A 145 12.12 15.71 -8.78
N THR A 146 12.77 15.24 -7.72
CA THR A 146 13.44 16.11 -6.73
C THR A 146 14.75 16.67 -7.30
N PRO A 147 14.92 18.01 -7.40
CA PRO A 147 16.04 18.62 -8.12
C PRO A 147 17.44 18.40 -7.52
N GLY A 148 17.56 17.81 -6.32
CA GLY A 148 18.83 17.66 -5.58
C GLY A 148 19.67 16.44 -5.96
N GLU A 149 19.16 15.52 -6.78
CA GLU A 149 19.87 14.29 -7.18
C GLU A 149 20.24 14.28 -8.67
N MET A 150 19.92 15.34 -9.40
CA MET A 150 20.32 15.51 -10.80
C MET A 150 21.66 16.27 -10.90
N VAL A 151 22.72 15.65 -10.39
CA VAL A 151 24.06 15.85 -10.96
C VAL A 151 24.54 14.53 -11.58
N PRO A 152 23.99 14.08 -12.72
CA PRO A 152 24.75 13.25 -13.63
C PRO A 152 25.74 14.17 -14.33
N GLY A 153 27.02 14.05 -13.97
CA GLY A 153 28.18 14.54 -14.71
C GLY A 153 27.95 15.78 -15.57
N ALA A 154 28.04 16.97 -14.97
CA ALA A 154 28.63 18.08 -15.69
C ALA A 154 30.10 17.73 -15.89
N GLN A 155 30.40 16.93 -16.92
CA GLN A 155 31.69 16.99 -17.59
C GLN A 155 31.75 18.39 -18.24
N CYS A 156 32.08 19.41 -17.44
CA CYS A 156 32.89 20.49 -17.98
C CYS A 156 34.29 19.90 -18.13
N GLY A 157 34.63 19.51 -19.36
CA GLY A 157 36.03 19.51 -19.74
C GLY A 157 36.52 20.94 -19.54
N HIS A 158 37.67 21.10 -18.85
CA HIS A 158 38.23 22.38 -18.37
C HIS A 158 37.42 23.00 -17.21
N CYS A 159 37.87 23.08 -15.96
CA CYS A 159 39.18 23.44 -15.42
C CYS A 159 39.37 22.74 -14.05
N GLY A 160 40.61 22.41 -13.69
CA GLY A 160 40.93 21.67 -12.47
C GLY A 160 40.68 22.46 -11.17
N HIS A 161 40.14 21.76 -10.17
CA HIS A 161 40.62 21.70 -8.79
C HIS A 161 40.11 20.38 -8.21
N ALA A 162 41.04 19.46 -7.95
CA ALA A 162 40.79 18.22 -7.27
C ALA A 162 40.82 18.49 -5.76
N GLU A 163 39.71 18.94 -5.20
CA GLU A 163 39.52 19.04 -3.75
C GLU A 163 38.22 18.34 -3.38
N ASP A 164 38.40 17.27 -2.60
CA ASP A 164 37.44 16.66 -1.67
C ASP A 164 36.15 16.10 -2.26
N ARG A 165 36.31 14.90 -2.87
CA ARG A 165 35.29 13.85 -2.70
C ARG A 165 35.24 13.50 -1.21
N GLU A 166 34.48 14.28 -0.47
CA GLU A 166 34.07 13.98 0.89
C GLU A 166 33.50 12.55 0.88
N HIS A 167 34.24 11.64 1.50
CA HIS A 167 33.84 10.26 1.70
C HIS A 167 32.58 10.30 2.55
N SER A 168 31.42 10.34 1.91
CA SER A 168 30.16 10.09 2.59
C SER A 168 30.32 8.75 3.31
N PRO A 169 30.31 8.71 4.65
CA PRO A 169 30.58 7.50 5.40
C PRO A 169 29.54 6.48 4.95
N ARG A 170 30.00 5.43 4.24
CA ARG A 170 29.13 4.36 3.78
C ARG A 170 28.40 3.85 5.02
N SER A 171 27.07 3.97 5.02
CA SER A 171 26.27 3.39 6.08
C SER A 171 26.68 1.93 6.22
N PRO A 172 26.90 1.42 7.46
CA PRO A 172 27.35 0.06 7.63
C PRO A 172 26.42 -0.90 6.90
N ILE A 173 26.98 -1.86 6.17
CA ILE A 173 26.25 -2.79 5.29
C ILE A 173 25.03 -3.41 6.00
N TRP A 174 25.18 -3.68 7.31
CA TRP A 174 24.12 -4.15 8.19
C TRP A 174 22.86 -3.26 8.22
N ARG A 175 23.02 -1.93 8.26
CA ARG A 175 21.88 -0.98 8.26
C ARG A 175 21.07 -1.09 6.98
N SER A 176 21.75 -1.17 5.83
CA SER A 176 21.09 -1.33 4.53
C SER A 176 20.39 -2.69 4.43
N LEU A 177 21.03 -3.74 4.94
CA LEU A 177 20.45 -5.09 4.97
C LEU A 177 19.17 -5.13 5.82
N VAL A 178 19.20 -4.61 7.05
CA VAL A 178 18.05 -4.61 7.96
C VAL A 178 16.88 -3.81 7.36
N LEU A 179 17.14 -2.66 6.73
CA LEU A 179 16.10 -1.87 6.07
C LEU A 179 15.46 -2.64 4.90
N ARG A 180 16.26 -3.33 4.08
CA ARG A 180 15.76 -4.15 2.96
C ARG A 180 14.97 -5.36 3.43
N LEU A 181 15.45 -6.05 4.47
CA LEU A 181 14.71 -7.15 5.10
C LEU A 181 13.39 -6.67 5.71
N GLY A 182 13.41 -5.52 6.39
CA GLY A 182 12.19 -4.89 6.91
C GLY A 182 11.21 -4.49 5.81
N ALA A 183 11.71 -4.04 4.66
CA ALA A 183 10.88 -3.75 3.50
C ALA A 183 10.23 -5.00 2.89
N ALA A 184 10.99 -6.09 2.82
CA ALA A 184 10.45 -7.39 2.39
C ALA A 184 9.40 -7.90 3.38
N ALA A 185 9.66 -7.81 4.69
CA ALA A 185 8.71 -8.20 5.73
C ALA A 185 7.42 -7.37 5.69
N LEU A 186 7.51 -6.04 5.52
CA LEU A 186 6.35 -5.17 5.35
C LEU A 186 5.53 -5.57 4.11
N SER A 187 6.21 -5.81 2.98
CA SER A 187 5.56 -6.17 1.72
C SER A 187 4.82 -7.51 1.85
N LEU A 188 5.44 -8.51 2.47
CA LEU A 188 4.79 -9.79 2.77
C LEU A 188 3.59 -9.61 3.71
N THR A 189 3.74 -8.80 4.76
CA THR A 189 2.66 -8.50 5.72
C THR A 189 1.48 -7.81 5.03
N MET A 190 1.73 -6.91 4.09
CA MET A 190 0.71 -6.27 3.26
C MET A 190 0.02 -7.25 2.33
N ILE A 191 0.75 -8.18 1.72
CA ILE A 191 0.17 -9.25 0.89
C ILE A 191 -0.77 -10.12 1.73
N LEU A 192 -0.34 -10.54 2.92
CA LEU A 192 -1.17 -11.30 3.85
C LEU A 192 -2.43 -10.51 4.27
N GLY A 193 -2.27 -9.22 4.58
CA GLY A 193 -3.39 -8.35 4.93
C GLY A 193 -4.37 -8.15 3.75
N ALA A 194 -3.85 -8.03 2.52
CA ALA A 194 -4.66 -7.97 1.31
C ALA A 194 -5.43 -9.26 1.08
N LEU A 195 -4.83 -10.42 1.37
CA LEU A 195 -5.49 -11.72 1.25
C LEU A 195 -6.61 -11.88 2.28
N ILE A 196 -6.39 -11.51 3.54
CA ILE A 196 -7.44 -11.48 4.58
C ILE A 196 -8.61 -10.60 4.13
N GLY A 197 -8.30 -9.40 3.61
CA GLY A 197 -9.31 -8.46 3.14
C GLY A 197 -10.04 -8.89 1.86
N ALA A 198 -9.40 -9.67 0.99
CA ALA A 198 -9.98 -10.18 -0.25
C ALA A 198 -10.85 -11.43 -0.03
N ARG A 199 -10.52 -12.25 0.98
CA ARG A 199 -11.32 -13.41 1.40
C ARG A 199 -12.44 -13.06 2.39
N TYR A 200 -12.51 -11.80 2.82
CA TYR A 200 -13.48 -11.32 3.81
C TYR A 200 -13.42 -12.05 5.16
N GLU A 201 -12.23 -12.53 5.52
CA GLU A 201 -11.98 -13.31 6.74
C GLU A 201 -11.57 -12.44 7.93
N ALA A 202 -11.90 -11.14 7.88
CA ALA A 202 -11.58 -10.19 8.93
C ALA A 202 -12.05 -10.68 10.32
N LEU A 203 -13.20 -11.36 10.37
CA LEU A 203 -13.84 -11.86 11.60
C LEU A 203 -13.43 -13.29 11.99
N ALA A 204 -12.51 -13.92 11.26
CA ALA A 204 -12.00 -15.25 11.60
C ALA A 204 -11.23 -15.25 12.94
N CYS A 205 -10.67 -14.10 13.33
CA CYS A 205 -9.87 -13.97 14.53
C CYS A 205 -10.21 -12.69 15.31
N ARG A 206 -10.80 -12.82 16.50
CA ARG A 206 -11.18 -11.69 17.36
C ARG A 206 -10.38 -11.54 18.66
N SER A 207 -9.59 -12.54 19.04
CA SER A 207 -8.71 -12.46 20.21
C SER A 207 -7.34 -11.85 19.86
N LEU A 208 -6.66 -11.32 20.87
CA LEU A 208 -5.26 -10.87 20.82
C LEU A 208 -4.57 -11.34 22.11
N PRO A 209 -3.29 -11.76 22.06
CA PRO A 209 -2.44 -11.93 20.87
C PRO A 209 -2.66 -13.27 20.13
N ASP A 210 -3.28 -14.25 20.79
CA ASP A 210 -3.64 -15.55 20.21
C ASP A 210 -4.80 -15.42 19.22
N CYS A 211 -5.09 -16.52 18.53
CA CYS A 211 -6.28 -16.67 17.72
C CYS A 211 -7.05 -17.92 18.14
N ALA A 212 -8.16 -17.77 18.87
CA ALA A 212 -8.96 -18.89 19.38
C ALA A 212 -8.12 -19.95 20.14
N GLY A 213 -7.14 -19.51 20.94
CA GLY A 213 -6.22 -20.40 21.68
C GLY A 213 -5.00 -20.87 20.89
N HIS A 214 -4.92 -20.59 19.59
CA HIS A 214 -3.75 -20.92 18.75
C HIS A 214 -2.78 -19.75 18.64
N TRP A 215 -1.48 -20.06 18.66
CA TRP A 215 -0.39 -19.08 18.54
C TRP A 215 0.42 -19.22 17.24
N TRP A 216 0.19 -20.29 16.48
CA TRP A 216 0.87 -20.60 15.23
C TRP A 216 -0.11 -21.28 14.24
N PRO A 217 0.04 -21.06 12.92
CA PRO A 217 -0.74 -21.78 11.90
C PRO A 217 -0.69 -23.29 12.07
N THR A 218 -1.84 -23.94 11.94
CA THR A 218 -1.97 -25.39 12.11
C THR A 218 -1.91 -26.11 10.76
N ALA A 219 -1.54 -27.40 10.75
CA ALA A 219 -1.56 -28.24 9.55
C ALA A 219 -2.94 -28.24 8.86
N ALA A 220 -4.02 -28.28 9.66
CA ALA A 220 -5.39 -28.17 9.17
C ALA A 220 -5.65 -26.82 8.48
N GLY A 221 -5.07 -25.74 8.99
CA GLY A 221 -5.17 -24.42 8.37
C GLY A 221 -4.54 -24.37 6.97
N TRP A 222 -3.39 -25.01 6.79
CA TRP A 222 -2.74 -25.12 5.46
C TRP A 222 -3.55 -25.98 4.49
N ALA A 223 -4.15 -27.06 4.96
CA ALA A 223 -4.91 -27.99 4.11
C ALA A 223 -6.21 -27.39 3.54
N VAL A 224 -6.81 -26.42 4.24
CA VAL A 224 -8.08 -25.79 3.87
C VAL A 224 -7.85 -24.43 3.18
N LEU A 225 -6.61 -23.93 3.16
CA LEU A 225 -6.28 -22.65 2.55
C LEU A 225 -6.40 -22.75 1.02
N GLN A 226 -7.49 -22.20 0.50
CA GLN A 226 -7.70 -22.01 -0.94
C GLN A 226 -7.61 -20.51 -1.24
N GLU A 227 -6.44 -20.03 -1.61
CA GLU A 227 -6.09 -18.60 -1.63
C GLU A 227 -7.01 -17.78 -2.53
N PHE A 228 -7.39 -18.34 -3.68
CA PHE A 228 -8.10 -17.63 -4.75
C PHE A 228 -9.37 -18.35 -5.23
N ALA A 229 -9.89 -19.28 -4.43
CA ALA A 229 -11.16 -19.93 -4.74
C ALA A 229 -12.30 -18.91 -4.75
N VAL A 230 -13.26 -19.13 -5.65
CA VAL A 230 -14.49 -18.33 -5.72
C VAL A 230 -15.32 -18.61 -4.48
N LEU A 231 -15.75 -17.58 -3.77
CA LEU A 231 -16.53 -17.74 -2.55
C LEU A 231 -17.96 -18.21 -2.89
N ALA A 232 -18.30 -19.41 -2.45
CA ALA A 232 -19.66 -19.95 -2.55
C ALA A 232 -20.54 -19.60 -1.33
N SER A 233 -19.92 -19.31 -0.18
CA SER A 233 -20.60 -18.96 1.07
C SER A 233 -19.67 -18.09 1.95
N PRO A 234 -20.20 -17.40 2.98
CA PRO A 234 -19.38 -16.68 3.93
C PRO A 234 -18.36 -17.61 4.59
N PRO A 235 -17.10 -17.19 4.78
CA PRO A 235 -16.18 -17.98 5.59
C PRO A 235 -16.73 -18.09 7.02
N PRO A 236 -16.85 -19.31 7.57
CA PRO A 236 -17.33 -19.50 8.93
C PRO A 236 -16.40 -18.81 9.93
N THR A 237 -16.99 -18.33 11.03
CA THR A 237 -16.18 -17.79 12.14
C THR A 237 -15.28 -18.88 12.70
N GLY A 238 -13.97 -18.64 12.74
CA GLY A 238 -12.98 -19.59 13.22
C GLY A 238 -12.52 -20.64 12.19
N GLU A 239 -12.75 -20.41 10.89
CA GLU A 239 -12.17 -21.26 9.83
C GLU A 239 -10.64 -21.34 9.96
N ALA A 240 -10.09 -22.56 9.89
CA ALA A 240 -8.67 -22.82 10.12
C ALA A 240 -7.75 -22.07 9.12
N GLY A 241 -8.21 -21.86 7.89
CA GLY A 241 -7.50 -21.09 6.85
C GLY A 241 -7.35 -19.62 7.23
N GLY A 242 -8.48 -18.95 7.55
CA GLY A 242 -8.48 -17.56 8.00
C GLY A 242 -7.68 -17.36 9.30
N LEU A 243 -7.78 -18.28 10.25
CA LEU A 243 -6.97 -18.26 11.47
C LEU A 243 -5.47 -18.27 11.17
N SER A 244 -5.04 -19.11 10.24
CA SER A 244 -3.63 -19.19 9.79
C SER A 244 -3.16 -17.89 9.16
N LEU A 245 -3.97 -17.26 8.30
CA LEU A 245 -3.64 -15.99 7.69
C LEU A 245 -3.48 -14.86 8.72
N HIS A 246 -4.39 -14.78 9.71
CA HIS A 246 -4.29 -13.79 10.78
C HIS A 246 -3.03 -13.98 11.63
N LEU A 247 -2.69 -15.22 11.99
CA LEU A 247 -1.47 -15.51 12.75
C LEU A 247 -0.21 -15.15 11.95
N LEU A 248 -0.13 -15.51 10.66
CA LEU A 248 0.98 -15.12 9.79
C LEU A 248 1.08 -13.59 9.65
N HIS A 249 -0.04 -12.90 9.48
CA HIS A 249 -0.07 -11.45 9.39
C HIS A 249 0.44 -10.78 10.67
N ARG A 250 0.05 -11.29 11.86
CA ARG A 250 0.51 -10.77 13.16
C ARG A 250 2.01 -10.98 13.38
N TRP A 251 2.50 -12.19 13.12
CA TRP A 251 3.94 -12.47 13.22
C TRP A 251 4.75 -11.68 12.20
N GLY A 252 4.24 -11.53 10.97
CA GLY A 252 4.82 -10.65 9.95
C GLY A 252 4.85 -9.18 10.38
N ALA A 253 3.79 -8.70 11.02
CA ALA A 253 3.72 -7.35 11.57
C ALA A 253 4.73 -7.13 12.71
N LEU A 254 4.90 -8.10 13.61
CA LEU A 254 5.91 -8.06 14.67
C LEU A 254 7.33 -8.06 14.09
N LEU A 255 7.60 -8.92 13.11
CA LEU A 255 8.89 -8.94 12.41
C LEU A 255 9.17 -7.60 11.72
N THR A 256 8.15 -7.03 11.05
CA THR A 256 8.22 -5.72 10.41
C THR A 256 8.50 -4.62 11.44
N LEU A 257 7.84 -4.65 12.60
CA LEU A 257 8.04 -3.70 13.69
C LEU A 257 9.49 -3.74 14.19
N VAL A 258 10.04 -4.92 14.43
CA VAL A 258 11.42 -5.08 14.92
C VAL A 258 12.44 -4.61 13.87
N LEU A 259 12.30 -5.04 12.62
CA LEU A 259 13.25 -4.70 11.55
C LEU A 259 13.18 -3.22 11.18
N LEU A 260 12.00 -2.67 10.88
CA LEU A 260 11.86 -1.27 10.51
C LEU A 260 12.00 -0.34 11.71
N GLY A 261 11.60 -0.77 12.91
CA GLY A 261 11.83 -0.01 14.14
C GLY A 261 13.32 0.16 14.43
N SER A 262 14.10 -0.93 14.36
CA SER A 262 15.55 -0.86 14.57
C SER A 262 16.26 -0.09 13.45
N ALA A 263 15.88 -0.26 12.18
CA ALA A 263 16.44 0.51 11.07
C ALA A 263 16.10 2.01 11.17
N GLY A 264 14.85 2.33 11.53
CA GLY A 264 14.40 3.70 11.72
C GLY A 264 15.10 4.37 12.89
N TRP A 265 15.25 3.69 14.01
CA TRP A 265 15.96 4.21 15.18
C TRP A 265 17.42 4.55 14.86
N GLN A 266 18.13 3.65 14.17
CA GLN A 266 19.49 3.89 13.72
C GLN A 266 19.57 5.08 12.74
N ALA A 267 18.59 5.23 11.85
CA ALA A 267 18.52 6.32 10.89
C ALA A 267 18.14 7.68 11.52
N LEU A 268 17.72 7.74 12.79
CA LEU A 268 17.51 9.02 13.49
C LEU A 268 18.84 9.75 13.78
N ALA A 269 19.94 9.01 13.89
CA ALA A 269 21.26 9.56 14.16
C ALA A 269 21.80 10.41 12.99
N ASP A 270 21.37 10.11 11.76
CA ASP A 270 21.88 10.76 10.55
C ASP A 270 20.97 11.96 10.17
N VAL A 271 21.53 13.18 10.16
CA VAL A 271 20.76 14.42 9.90
C VAL A 271 20.01 14.39 8.57
N ALA A 272 20.58 13.72 7.56
CA ALA A 272 20.02 13.60 6.22
C ALA A 272 18.76 12.73 6.16
N THR A 273 18.65 11.70 7.00
CA THR A 273 17.53 10.73 6.99
C THR A 273 16.59 10.90 8.19
N ARG A 274 17.00 11.63 9.24
CA ARG A 274 16.25 11.85 10.49
C ARG A 274 14.77 12.17 10.31
N LYS A 275 14.41 13.07 9.39
CA LYS A 275 12.99 13.42 9.15
C LYS A 275 12.19 12.24 8.58
N ALA A 276 12.75 11.52 7.63
CA ALA A 276 12.11 10.36 7.02
C ALA A 276 12.06 9.17 8.00
N ALA A 277 13.10 8.99 8.80
CA ALA A 277 13.16 7.99 9.86
C ALA A 277 12.11 8.25 10.95
N ALA A 278 11.99 9.49 11.43
CA ALA A 278 10.97 9.88 12.41
C ALA A 278 9.55 9.67 11.87
N ALA A 279 9.29 10.05 10.61
CA ALA A 279 8.01 9.81 9.96
C ALA A 279 7.70 8.31 9.83
N MET A 280 8.69 7.49 9.45
CA MET A 280 8.53 6.03 9.36
C MET A 280 8.21 5.42 10.73
N LEU A 281 8.93 5.80 11.79
CA LEU A 281 8.69 5.29 13.14
C LEU A 281 7.30 5.69 13.65
N LEU A 282 6.89 6.93 13.44
CA LEU A 282 5.55 7.40 13.79
C LEU A 282 4.46 6.59 13.07
N LEU A 283 4.60 6.41 11.76
CA LEU A 283 3.66 5.63 10.95
C LEU A 283 3.65 4.15 11.35
N LEU A 284 4.80 3.58 11.69
CA LEU A 284 4.90 2.19 12.15
C LEU A 284 4.17 1.99 13.49
N THR A 285 4.36 2.91 14.44
CA THR A 285 3.60 2.90 15.70
C THR A 285 2.11 3.08 15.45
N ALA A 286 1.71 4.03 14.58
CA ALA A 286 0.31 4.22 14.22
C ALA A 286 -0.30 2.97 13.56
N GLN A 287 0.44 2.29 12.68
CA GLN A 287 -0.01 1.08 12.00
C GLN A 287 -0.34 -0.04 12.98
N VAL A 288 0.55 -0.29 13.95
CA VAL A 288 0.35 -1.31 14.98
C VAL A 288 -0.83 -0.92 15.87
N SER A 289 -0.91 0.33 16.33
CA SER A 289 -2.03 0.81 17.15
C SER A 289 -3.36 0.69 16.42
N LEU A 290 -3.44 1.10 15.15
CA LEU A 290 -4.64 0.95 14.32
C LEU A 290 -5.02 -0.52 14.14
N GLY A 291 -4.06 -1.41 13.96
CA GLY A 291 -4.31 -2.86 13.84
C GLY A 291 -4.89 -3.44 15.12
N VAL A 292 -4.29 -3.14 16.28
CA VAL A 292 -4.78 -3.56 17.60
C VAL A 292 -6.17 -3.02 17.88
N LEU A 293 -6.37 -1.71 17.67
CA LEU A 293 -7.67 -1.06 17.87
C LEU A 293 -8.75 -1.65 16.97
N THR A 294 -8.42 -1.96 15.71
CA THR A 294 -9.36 -2.61 14.78
C THR A 294 -9.85 -3.95 15.33
N VAL A 295 -8.98 -4.78 15.91
CA VAL A 295 -9.41 -6.08 16.46
C VAL A 295 -10.23 -5.91 17.73
N ILE A 296 -9.76 -5.09 18.68
CA ILE A 296 -10.43 -4.90 19.99
C ILE A 296 -11.81 -4.24 19.81
N SER A 297 -11.96 -3.36 18.83
CA SER A 297 -13.24 -2.68 18.57
C SER A 297 -14.25 -3.54 17.81
N GLY A 298 -13.95 -4.83 17.57
CA GLY A 298 -14.81 -5.72 16.79
C GLY A 298 -14.81 -5.42 15.29
N LEU A 299 -13.68 -4.93 14.76
CA LEU A 299 -13.44 -4.61 13.35
C LEU A 299 -14.25 -3.43 12.83
N THR A 300 -14.30 -2.36 13.62
CA THR A 300 -14.93 -1.08 13.23
C THR A 300 -14.39 -0.61 11.87
N LEU A 301 -15.32 -0.40 10.93
CA LEU A 301 -15.03 -0.10 9.53
C LEU A 301 -14.02 1.04 9.33
N TRP A 302 -14.20 2.18 10.03
CA TRP A 302 -13.29 3.33 9.90
C TRP A 302 -11.86 3.02 10.35
N LEU A 303 -11.67 2.19 11.39
CA LEU A 303 -10.35 1.79 11.87
C LEU A 303 -9.65 0.86 10.88
N ALA A 304 -10.39 -0.09 10.31
CA ALA A 304 -9.87 -0.99 9.27
C ALA A 304 -9.45 -0.20 8.01
N VAL A 305 -10.24 0.79 7.59
CA VAL A 305 -9.92 1.68 6.46
C VAL A 305 -8.71 2.56 6.79
N ALA A 306 -8.63 3.11 8.00
CA ALA A 306 -7.48 3.89 8.44
C ALA A 306 -6.20 3.04 8.50
N HIS A 307 -6.28 1.78 8.96
CA HIS A 307 -5.16 0.84 8.97
C HIS A 307 -4.63 0.57 7.56
N ALA A 308 -5.53 0.40 6.56
CA ALA A 308 -5.12 0.23 5.16
C ALA A 308 -4.47 1.50 4.58
N GLY A 309 -5.02 2.68 4.88
CA GLY A 309 -4.46 3.96 4.46
C GLY A 309 -3.08 4.24 5.07
N CYS A 310 -2.92 3.99 6.37
CA CYS A 310 -1.66 4.15 7.09
C CYS A 310 -0.58 3.22 6.51
N ALA A 311 -0.93 1.98 6.20
CA ALA A 311 -0.05 1.04 5.49
C ALA A 311 0.45 1.62 4.16
N ALA A 312 -0.45 2.16 3.32
CA ALA A 312 -0.07 2.75 2.04
C ALA A 312 0.92 3.92 2.19
N VAL A 313 0.71 4.78 3.19
CA VAL A 313 1.61 5.92 3.50
C VAL A 313 2.94 5.45 4.07
N LEU A 314 2.93 4.40 4.91
CA LEU A 314 4.14 3.77 5.45
C LEU A 314 5.01 3.20 4.32
N LEU A 315 4.40 2.50 3.35
CA LEU A 315 5.10 1.97 2.17
C LEU A 315 5.75 3.09 1.34
N ALA A 316 5.01 4.17 1.06
CA ALA A 316 5.55 5.33 0.34
C ALA A 316 6.73 5.99 1.11
N THR A 317 6.60 6.11 2.43
CA THR A 317 7.66 6.67 3.29
C THR A 317 8.91 5.79 3.26
N LEU A 318 8.74 4.46 3.36
CA LEU A 318 9.83 3.50 3.30
C LEU A 318 10.59 3.55 1.96
N VAL A 319 9.88 3.69 0.83
CA VAL A 319 10.51 3.87 -0.49
C VAL A 319 11.40 5.12 -0.54
N SER A 320 11.08 6.15 0.25
CA SER A 320 11.93 7.35 0.38
C SER A 320 13.25 7.08 1.09
N LEU A 321 13.24 6.16 2.07
CA LEU A 321 14.43 5.75 2.81
C LEU A 321 15.30 4.77 2.02
N LEU A 322 14.69 3.83 1.28
CA LEU A 322 15.42 2.87 0.44
C LEU A 322 16.19 3.52 -0.72
N ARG A 323 15.83 4.75 -1.09
CA ARG A 323 16.48 5.50 -2.17
C ARG A 323 17.73 6.27 -1.70
N ARG A 324 17.89 6.50 -0.40
CA ARG A 324 18.98 7.26 0.21
C ARG A 324 20.07 6.33 0.73
#